data_AF-A0AAD6LG98-F1
#
_entry.id   AF-A0AAD6LG98-F1
#
_cell.length_a   1.000
_cell.length_b   1.000
_cell.length_c   1.000
_cell.angle_alpha   90.00
_cell.angle_beta   90.00
_cell.angle_gamma   90.00
#
_symmetry.space_group_name_H-M   'P 1'
#
loop_
_entity.id
_entity.type
_entity.pdbx_description
1 polymer ?
#
loop_
_entity_poly.entity_id
_entity_poly.type
_entity_poly.pdbx_seq_one_letter_code
_entity_poly.pdbx_strand_id
1 'polypeptide(L)'
;MLWTKFLVHGEERVINGSSSGIFDLYLDKVDENWARDLHSLDYVVISVAHWFFRQVYLHRGSNVVACVYCNEANVTDRGVAFALRMAFRAAFSQINHCNKCKSIVTLLRTFSPSHFEHGSWNTGGSCNRTSPYNDQKISFGANEWEIRSMQVEEIERAEKRGKKGKSFVDI
;
A
#
# COMPACT_ATOMS: atom_id res chain seq x y z
N MET A 1 -13.53 1.48 -11.38
CA MET A 1 -12.26 0.95 -10.85
C MET A 1 -11.22 2.05 -11.02
N LEU A 2 -10.60 2.50 -9.93
CA LEU A 2 -9.55 3.52 -9.95
C LEU A 2 -8.23 2.80 -9.68
N TRP A 3 -7.21 3.01 -10.52
CA TRP A 3 -5.94 2.33 -10.42
C TRP A 3 -4.90 3.21 -9.74
N THR A 4 -4.16 2.64 -8.80
CA THR A 4 -2.97 3.25 -8.20
C THR A 4 -2.01 2.16 -7.76
N LYS A 5 -0.71 2.43 -7.86
CA LYS A 5 0.34 1.50 -7.41
C LYS A 5 0.55 1.61 -5.89
N PHE A 6 0.51 2.83 -5.35
CA PHE A 6 1.02 3.13 -4.00
C PHE A 6 0.06 3.92 -3.12
N LEU A 7 -1.15 4.28 -3.57
CA LEU A 7 -2.09 5.24 -2.92
C LEU A 7 -1.59 6.69 -2.87
N VAL A 8 -0.29 6.88 -2.68
CA VAL A 8 0.41 8.16 -2.78
C VAL A 8 0.98 8.38 -4.17
N HIS A 9 1.30 9.64 -4.50
CA HIS A 9 1.99 9.97 -5.73
C HIS A 9 3.33 9.22 -5.78
N GLY A 10 3.54 8.49 -6.87
CA GLY A 10 4.71 7.65 -7.06
C GLY A 10 5.28 7.83 -8.45
N GLU A 11 6.56 8.15 -8.53
CA GLU A 11 7.29 8.36 -9.77
C GLU A 11 8.34 7.27 -9.95
N GLU A 12 8.42 6.70 -11.16
CA GLU A 12 9.46 5.73 -11.47
C GLU A 12 10.74 6.45 -11.89
N ARG A 13 11.87 6.08 -11.31
CA ARG A 13 13.17 6.60 -11.74
C ARG A 13 13.51 6.03 -13.12
N VAL A 14 13.93 6.93 -14.00
CA VAL A 14 14.50 6.57 -15.30
C VAL A 14 16.02 6.61 -15.18
N ILE A 15 16.67 5.47 -15.43
CA ILE A 15 18.13 5.34 -15.38
C ILE A 15 18.60 4.97 -16.78
N ASN A 16 19.50 5.78 -17.34
CA ASN A 16 20.02 5.61 -18.71
C ASN A 16 18.91 5.47 -19.77
N GLY A 17 17.83 6.25 -19.62
CA GLY A 17 16.70 6.25 -20.56
C GLY A 17 15.75 5.07 -20.42
N SER A 18 15.95 4.16 -19.46
CA SER A 18 15.08 3.01 -19.22
C SER A 18 14.39 3.08 -17.85
N SER A 19 13.18 2.54 -17.77
CA SER A 19 12.46 2.34 -16.51
C SER A 19 13.27 1.41 -15.60
N SER A 20 13.58 1.89 -14.39
CA SER A 20 14.47 1.17 -13.47
C SER A 20 13.75 0.22 -12.52
N GLY A 21 12.43 0.32 -12.37
CA GLY A 21 11.70 -0.38 -11.32
C GLY A 21 11.91 0.19 -9.92
N ILE A 22 12.65 1.29 -9.77
CA ILE A 22 12.86 2.06 -8.53
C ILE A 22 11.87 3.22 -8.50
N PHE A 23 11.23 3.45 -7.35
CA PHE A 23 10.19 4.48 -7.24
C PHE A 23 10.48 5.51 -6.14
N ASP A 24 10.13 6.76 -6.41
CA ASP A 24 10.04 7.84 -5.44
C ASP A 24 8.58 8.04 -5.03
N LEU A 25 8.26 7.85 -3.75
CA LEU A 25 6.91 7.97 -3.19
C LEU A 25 6.80 9.21 -2.30
N TYR A 26 5.88 10.11 -2.62
CA TYR A 26 5.73 11.39 -1.91
C TYR A 26 4.60 11.29 -0.87
N LEU A 27 4.97 11.19 0.40
CA LEU A 27 4.03 10.90 1.48
C LEU A 27 3.09 12.06 1.83
N ASP A 28 3.40 13.27 1.37
CA ASP A 28 2.59 14.47 1.50
C ASP A 28 1.58 14.65 0.34
N LYS A 29 1.65 13.83 -0.70
CA LYS A 29 0.76 13.89 -1.86
C LYS A 29 0.09 12.54 -2.14
N VAL A 30 -1.24 12.51 -2.13
CA VAL A 30 -1.99 11.33 -2.59
C VAL A 30 -2.00 11.24 -4.11
N ASP A 31 -2.18 10.03 -4.65
CA ASP A 31 -2.31 9.82 -6.10
C ASP A 31 -3.62 10.43 -6.62
N GLU A 32 -3.50 11.35 -7.58
CA GLU A 32 -4.62 12.08 -8.16
C GLU A 32 -5.59 11.18 -8.91
N ASN A 33 -5.14 10.00 -9.38
CA ASN A 33 -5.97 9.04 -10.11
C ASN A 33 -7.20 8.58 -9.33
N TRP A 34 -7.11 8.54 -7.99
CA TRP A 34 -8.26 8.24 -7.13
C TRP A 34 -8.75 9.45 -6.34
N ALA A 35 -7.85 10.35 -5.96
CA ALA A 35 -8.20 11.48 -5.09
C ALA A 35 -9.18 12.46 -5.76
N ARG A 36 -9.08 12.64 -7.09
CA ARG A 36 -9.97 13.55 -7.84
C ARG A 36 -11.44 13.13 -7.80
N ASP A 37 -11.70 11.82 -7.80
CA ASP A 37 -13.04 11.25 -7.90
C ASP A 37 -13.70 11.04 -6.53
N LEU A 38 -12.92 11.18 -5.45
CA LEU A 38 -13.32 10.88 -4.07
C LEU A 38 -14.61 11.58 -3.63
N HIS A 39 -14.86 12.80 -4.10
CA HIS A 39 -16.04 13.60 -3.76
C HIS A 39 -17.36 12.96 -4.19
N SER A 40 -17.32 12.10 -5.20
CA SER A 40 -18.50 11.46 -5.78
C SER A 40 -18.85 10.11 -5.14
N LEU A 41 -17.90 9.50 -4.42
CA LEU A 41 -17.98 8.13 -3.94
C LEU A 41 -18.74 8.01 -2.62
N ASP A 42 -19.54 6.95 -2.50
CA ASP A 42 -20.19 6.55 -1.25
C ASP A 42 -19.43 5.40 -0.56
N TYR A 43 -18.70 4.59 -1.35
CA TYR A 43 -17.88 3.46 -0.88
C TYR A 43 -16.50 3.46 -1.55
N VAL A 44 -15.48 3.12 -0.78
CA VAL A 44 -14.10 2.96 -1.27
C VAL A 44 -13.56 1.63 -0.78
N VAL A 45 -13.18 0.73 -1.68
CA VAL A 45 -12.48 -0.51 -1.32
C VAL A 45 -11.00 -0.36 -1.68
N ILE A 46 -10.13 -0.42 -0.67
CA ILE A 46 -8.68 -0.27 -0.84
C ILE A 46 -8.01 -1.64 -0.70
N SER A 47 -7.16 -1.99 -1.66
CA SER A 47 -6.30 -3.18 -1.61
C SER A 47 -4.97 -2.86 -2.28
N VAL A 48 -3.93 -2.62 -1.48
CA VAL A 48 -2.60 -2.20 -1.94
C VAL A 48 -1.52 -2.85 -1.08
N ALA A 49 -0.54 -3.47 -1.73
CA ALA A 49 0.65 -4.05 -1.09
C ALA A 49 1.78 -4.35 -2.08
N HIS A 50 1.48 -5.11 -3.14
CA HIS A 50 2.50 -5.78 -3.96
C HIS A 50 3.53 -4.87 -4.62
N TRP A 51 3.17 -3.64 -4.99
CA TRP A 51 4.11 -2.69 -5.57
C TRP A 51 5.21 -2.21 -4.61
N PHE A 52 5.01 -2.35 -3.30
CA PHE A 52 5.99 -1.98 -2.28
C PHE A 52 7.12 -3.00 -2.12
N PHE A 53 7.03 -4.20 -2.73
CA PHE A 53 8.14 -5.17 -2.81
C PHE A 53 9.15 -4.79 -3.92
N ARG A 54 9.44 -3.49 -4.04
CA ARG A 54 10.41 -2.89 -4.96
C ARG A 54 11.28 -1.93 -4.18
N GLN A 55 12.41 -1.54 -4.76
CA GLN A 55 13.20 -0.47 -4.16
C GLN A 55 12.41 0.83 -4.24
N VAL A 56 12.08 1.40 -3.08
CA VAL A 56 11.33 2.66 -3.00
C VAL A 56 12.04 3.66 -2.08
N TYR A 57 11.95 4.93 -2.44
CA TYR A 57 12.41 6.06 -1.64
C TYR A 57 11.20 6.85 -1.18
N LEU A 58 11.09 7.08 0.12
CA LEU A 58 9.98 7.81 0.72
C LEU A 58 10.38 9.27 0.90
N HIS A 59 9.59 10.16 0.34
CA HIS A 59 9.79 11.60 0.38
C HIS A 59 8.77 12.29 1.28
N ARG A 60 9.19 13.41 1.87
CA ARG A 60 8.29 14.47 2.36
C ARG A 60 8.76 15.79 1.77
N GLY A 61 7.96 16.36 0.88
CA GLY A 61 8.45 17.45 0.02
C GLY A 61 9.67 16.98 -0.78
N SER A 62 10.77 17.75 -0.74
CA SER A 62 12.01 17.42 -1.45
C SER A 62 12.98 16.51 -0.69
N ASN A 63 12.65 16.08 0.54
CA ASN A 63 13.56 15.33 1.40
C ASN A 63 13.24 13.83 1.41
N VAL A 64 14.24 13.00 1.16
CA VAL A 64 14.17 11.54 1.39
C VAL A 64 14.23 11.28 2.89
N VAL A 65 13.21 10.62 3.44
CA VAL A 65 13.09 10.35 4.89
C VAL A 65 13.35 8.89 5.25
N ALA A 66 13.22 7.98 4.29
CA ALA A 66 13.45 6.54 4.45
C ALA A 66 13.46 5.86 3.07
N CYS A 67 13.86 4.59 3.03
CA CYS A 67 13.74 3.77 1.84
C CYS A 67 13.26 2.34 2.17
N VAL A 68 13.07 1.55 1.12
CA VAL A 68 12.90 0.10 1.16
C VAL A 68 13.88 -0.51 0.16
N TYR A 69 14.60 -1.54 0.57
CA TYR A 69 15.61 -2.24 -0.24
C TYR A 69 16.69 -1.31 -0.79
N CYS A 70 17.15 -0.35 0.01
CA CYS A 70 18.27 0.52 -0.37
C CYS A 70 19.47 0.33 0.57
N ASN A 71 20.65 0.66 0.07
CA ASN A 71 21.90 0.64 0.83
C ASN A 71 22.65 1.97 0.66
N GLU A 72 22.01 3.06 1.07
CA GLU A 72 22.58 4.41 0.99
C GLU A 72 22.99 4.89 2.39
N ALA A 73 24.20 5.44 2.53
CA ALA A 73 24.77 5.81 3.83
C ALA A 73 23.91 6.78 4.66
N ASN A 74 23.13 7.65 4.02
CA ASN A 74 22.35 8.70 4.67
C ASN A 74 20.83 8.44 4.67
N VAL A 75 20.38 7.27 4.20
CA VAL A 75 18.95 6.94 4.13
C VAL A 75 18.72 5.61 4.81
N THR A 76 17.89 5.61 5.86
CA THR A 76 17.57 4.37 6.57
C THR A 76 16.56 3.54 5.78
N ASP A 77 16.91 2.28 5.51
CA ASP A 77 15.94 1.27 5.11
C ASP A 77 14.99 0.97 6.28
N ARG A 78 13.70 1.22 6.07
CA ARG A 78 12.64 0.99 7.07
C ARG A 78 11.74 -0.19 6.70
N GLY A 79 11.97 -0.83 5.55
CA GLY A 79 11.22 -1.99 5.11
C GLY A 79 9.81 -1.71 4.56
N VAL A 80 9.25 -2.74 3.94
CA VAL A 80 7.96 -2.71 3.21
C VAL A 80 6.79 -2.28 4.11
N ALA A 81 6.69 -2.86 5.31
CA ALA A 81 5.61 -2.58 6.24
C ALA A 81 5.56 -1.09 6.64
N PHE A 82 6.72 -0.45 6.84
CA PHE A 82 6.78 0.98 7.15
C PHE A 82 6.31 1.84 5.97
N ALA A 83 6.79 1.55 4.76
CA ALA A 83 6.40 2.29 3.56
C ALA A 83 4.88 2.20 3.30
N LEU A 84 4.32 0.98 3.40
CA LEU A 84 2.88 0.76 3.31
C LEU A 84 2.11 1.52 4.39
N ARG A 85 2.57 1.47 5.65
CA ARG A 85 1.97 2.19 6.78
C ARG A 85 1.84 3.68 6.47
N MET A 86 2.89 4.28 5.93
CA MET A 86 2.91 5.70 5.60
C MET A 86 1.96 6.04 4.45
N ALA A 87 1.87 5.19 3.43
CA ALA A 87 0.95 5.38 2.32
C ALA A 87 -0.53 5.25 2.73
N PHE A 88 -0.89 4.20 3.47
CA PHE A 88 -2.23 4.04 4.04
C PHE A 88 -2.61 5.21 4.93
N ARG A 89 -1.68 5.64 5.79
CA ARG A 89 -1.88 6.81 6.66
C ARG A 89 -2.19 8.08 5.86
N ALA A 90 -1.48 8.33 4.77
CA ALA A 90 -1.74 9.48 3.91
C ALA A 90 -3.11 9.38 3.23
N ALA A 91 -3.43 8.22 2.65
CA ALA A 91 -4.70 7.97 1.97
C ALA A 91 -5.90 8.09 2.91
N PHE A 92 -5.88 7.43 4.07
CA PHE A 92 -6.94 7.53 5.06
C PHE A 92 -7.07 8.93 5.63
N SER A 93 -5.96 9.65 5.82
CA SER A 93 -5.99 11.06 6.21
C SER A 93 -6.72 11.90 5.16
N GLN A 94 -6.44 11.71 3.88
CA GLN A 94 -7.13 12.42 2.80
C GLN A 94 -8.64 12.14 2.80
N ILE A 95 -9.05 10.88 2.97
CA ILE A 95 -10.46 10.50 3.06
C ILE A 95 -11.14 11.17 4.26
N ASN A 96 -10.50 11.13 5.42
CA ASN A 96 -11.01 11.75 6.64
C ASN A 96 -11.13 13.27 6.55
N HIS A 97 -10.24 13.93 5.82
CA HIS A 97 -10.20 15.38 5.69
C HIS A 97 -10.94 15.91 4.45
N CYS A 98 -11.56 15.05 3.65
CA CYS A 98 -12.35 15.49 2.51
C CYS A 98 -13.70 16.08 2.95
N ASN A 99 -13.69 17.38 3.25
CA ASN A 99 -14.88 18.13 3.69
C ASN A 99 -15.94 18.30 2.59
N LYS A 100 -15.53 18.25 1.31
CA LYS A 100 -16.43 18.34 0.15
C LYS A 100 -16.98 16.98 -0.29
N CYS A 101 -16.54 15.90 0.32
CA CYS A 101 -17.02 14.56 0.00
C CYS A 101 -18.31 14.25 0.75
N LYS A 102 -19.14 13.39 0.16
CA LYS A 102 -20.26 12.74 0.84
C LYS A 102 -19.81 11.91 2.05
N SER A 103 -20.76 11.32 2.77
CA SER A 103 -20.42 10.25 3.70
C SER A 103 -19.76 9.09 2.92
N ILE A 104 -18.63 8.59 3.42
CA ILE A 104 -17.86 7.53 2.77
C ILE A 104 -17.68 6.38 3.76
N VAL A 105 -17.96 5.16 3.28
CA VAL A 105 -17.53 3.93 3.93
C VAL A 105 -16.27 3.41 3.22
N THR A 106 -15.17 3.33 3.95
CA THR A 106 -13.89 2.83 3.46
C THR A 106 -13.68 1.40 3.95
N LEU A 107 -13.52 0.48 3.01
CA LEU A 107 -13.25 -0.92 3.27
C LEU A 107 -11.79 -1.23 2.92
N LEU A 108 -11.05 -1.83 3.84
CA LEU A 108 -9.71 -2.33 3.58
C LEU A 108 -9.74 -3.83 3.34
N ARG A 109 -9.47 -4.24 2.11
CA ARG A 109 -9.11 -5.62 1.83
C ARG A 109 -7.62 -5.81 2.14
N THR A 110 -7.36 -6.55 3.21
CA THR A 110 -5.99 -6.81 3.69
C THR A 110 -5.14 -7.59 2.69
N PHE A 111 -3.85 -7.76 3.02
CA PHE A 111 -2.85 -8.36 2.14
C PHE A 111 -3.27 -9.73 1.60
N SER A 112 -3.20 -9.88 0.28
CA SER A 112 -3.40 -11.14 -0.42
C SER A 112 -2.04 -11.72 -0.79
N PRO A 113 -1.54 -12.74 -0.06
CA PRO A 113 -0.24 -13.34 -0.33
C PRO A 113 -0.21 -14.00 -1.71
N SER A 114 1.01 -14.12 -2.27
CA SER A 114 1.23 -14.85 -3.52
C SER A 114 1.40 -16.34 -3.25
N HIS A 115 0.85 -17.18 -4.12
CA HIS A 115 0.96 -18.64 -4.01
C HIS A 115 1.72 -19.26 -5.19
N PHE A 116 2.63 -18.50 -5.83
CA PHE A 116 3.43 -19.04 -6.91
C PHE A 116 4.44 -20.06 -6.38
N GLU A 117 4.52 -21.20 -7.06
CA GLU A 117 5.48 -22.27 -6.86
C GLU A 117 6.38 -22.37 -8.09
N HIS A 118 7.61 -22.87 -7.91
CA HIS A 118 8.60 -23.06 -8.99
C HIS A 118 8.98 -21.79 -9.77
N GLY A 119 8.70 -20.62 -9.22
CA GLY A 119 9.01 -19.33 -9.84
C GLY A 119 8.23 -18.19 -9.16
N SER A 120 8.48 -16.97 -9.61
CA SER A 120 7.73 -15.78 -9.22
C SER A 120 6.68 -15.44 -10.28
N TRP A 121 5.85 -14.44 -9.99
CA TRP A 121 4.79 -13.95 -10.87
C TRP A 121 5.25 -13.63 -12.31
N ASN A 122 6.52 -13.27 -12.51
CA ASN A 122 7.12 -12.92 -13.80
C ASN A 122 8.24 -13.87 -14.27
N THR A 123 8.49 -14.98 -13.57
CA THR A 123 9.57 -15.92 -13.92
C THR A 123 9.07 -17.34 -14.16
N GLY A 124 7.80 -17.49 -14.57
CA GLY A 124 7.20 -18.79 -14.89
C GLY A 124 6.66 -19.55 -13.67
N GLY A 125 6.44 -18.88 -12.55
CA GLY A 125 5.79 -19.51 -11.38
C GLY A 125 4.35 -19.93 -11.67
N SER A 126 3.90 -20.99 -11.02
CA SER A 126 2.54 -21.55 -11.18
C SER A 126 1.98 -22.06 -9.85
N CYS A 127 0.68 -22.26 -9.74
CA CYS A 127 0.05 -22.94 -8.61
C CYS A 127 -0.89 -24.02 -9.14
N ASN A 128 -0.44 -25.27 -9.09
CA ASN A 128 -1.21 -26.42 -9.56
C ASN A 128 -1.97 -27.13 -8.44
N ARG A 129 -2.05 -26.53 -7.26
CA ARG A 129 -2.76 -27.09 -6.12
C ARG A 129 -4.25 -27.11 -6.40
N THR A 130 -4.89 -28.24 -6.14
CA THR A 130 -6.34 -28.43 -6.33
C THR A 130 -7.14 -28.33 -5.03
N SER A 131 -6.45 -28.11 -3.90
CA SER A 131 -7.07 -27.93 -2.58
C SER A 131 -6.30 -26.90 -1.75
N PRO A 132 -6.99 -26.20 -0.81
CA PRO A 132 -6.35 -25.28 0.13
C PRO A 132 -5.31 -25.96 1.03
N TYR A 133 -4.46 -25.15 1.67
CA TYR A 133 -3.62 -25.64 2.76
C TYR A 133 -4.48 -26.15 3.92
N ASN A 134 -4.03 -27.21 4.57
CA ASN A 134 -4.48 -27.54 5.92
C ASN A 134 -3.69 -26.68 6.92
N ASP A 135 -4.20 -26.55 8.15
CA ASP A 135 -3.63 -25.64 9.16
C ASP A 135 -2.13 -25.86 9.43
N GLN A 136 -1.67 -27.11 9.27
CA GLN A 136 -0.27 -27.51 9.47
C GLN A 136 0.68 -27.02 8.37
N LYS A 137 0.15 -26.71 7.18
CA LYS A 137 0.92 -26.23 6.01
C LYS A 137 0.87 -24.72 5.85
N ILE A 138 0.11 -24.02 6.69
CA ILE A 138 0.09 -22.56 6.68
C ILE A 138 1.42 -22.08 7.25
N SER A 139 2.35 -21.72 6.35
CA SER A 139 3.51 -20.93 6.72
C SER A 139 3.09 -19.48 6.74
N PHE A 140 3.02 -18.93 7.94
CA PHE A 140 2.91 -17.50 8.14
C PHE A 140 4.29 -16.89 7.90
N GLY A 141 4.58 -16.46 6.68
CA GLY A 141 5.77 -15.66 6.43
C GLY A 141 5.71 -14.44 7.36
N ALA A 142 6.74 -14.22 8.16
CA ALA A 142 6.76 -13.15 9.17
C ALA A 142 6.35 -11.79 8.57
N ASN A 143 6.79 -11.52 7.34
CA ASN A 143 6.49 -10.29 6.60
C ASN A 143 5.02 -10.16 6.18
N GLU A 144 4.34 -11.26 5.84
CA GLU A 144 2.97 -11.22 5.31
C GLU A 144 1.97 -10.91 6.43
N TRP A 145 2.20 -11.54 7.59
CA TRP A 145 1.45 -11.23 8.80
C TRP A 145 1.77 -9.84 9.33
N GLU A 146 3.03 -9.41 9.30
CA GLU A 146 3.40 -8.04 9.67
C GLU A 146 2.64 -7.01 8.81
N ILE A 147 2.58 -7.22 7.49
CA ILE A 147 1.84 -6.33 6.58
C ILE A 147 0.35 -6.34 6.91
N ARG A 148 -0.26 -7.53 7.09
CA ARG A 148 -1.68 -7.64 7.45
C ARG A 148 -1.98 -6.92 8.78
N SER A 149 -1.19 -7.18 9.82
CA SER A 149 -1.38 -6.57 11.14
C SER A 149 -1.26 -5.05 11.07
N MET A 150 -0.24 -4.54 10.38
CA MET A 150 -0.06 -3.11 10.19
C MET A 150 -1.23 -2.46 9.42
N GLN A 151 -1.76 -3.14 8.39
CA GLN A 151 -2.93 -2.69 7.64
C GLN A 151 -4.16 -2.53 8.54
N VAL A 152 -4.43 -3.53 9.39
CA VAL A 152 -5.51 -3.49 10.40
C VAL A 152 -5.27 -2.34 11.39
N GLU A 153 -4.06 -2.20 11.93
CA GLU A 153 -3.72 -1.10 12.84
C GLU A 153 -3.97 0.29 12.23
N GLU A 154 -3.59 0.52 10.97
CA GLU A 154 -3.77 1.83 10.35
C GLU A 154 -5.23 2.14 10.02
N ILE A 155 -6.04 1.15 9.66
CA ILE A 155 -7.47 1.40 9.43
C ILE A 155 -8.22 1.62 10.74
N GLU A 156 -7.92 0.87 11.80
CA GLU A 156 -8.47 1.15 13.14
C GLU A 156 -8.07 2.54 13.64
N ARG A 157 -6.81 2.94 13.38
CA ARG A 157 -6.34 4.29 13.69
C ARG A 157 -7.11 5.35 12.90
N ALA A 158 -7.44 5.09 11.64
CA ALA A 158 -8.24 5.98 10.82
C ALA A 158 -9.68 6.10 11.33
N GLU A 159 -10.29 4.99 11.75
CA GLU A 159 -11.62 4.96 12.36
C GLU A 159 -11.67 5.76 13.67
N LYS A 160 -10.71 5.53 14.56
CA LYS A 160 -10.60 6.27 15.85
C LYS A 160 -10.41 7.78 15.65
N ARG A 161 -9.86 8.19 14.51
CA ARG A 161 -9.66 9.60 14.11
C ARG A 161 -10.75 10.09 13.15
N GLY A 162 -11.77 9.27 12.93
CA GLY A 162 -12.83 9.48 11.95
C GLY A 162 -13.56 10.80 12.17
N LYS A 163 -13.86 11.50 11.08
CA LYS A 163 -14.78 12.64 11.10
C LYS A 163 -16.21 12.18 10.83
N LYS A 164 -17.20 12.97 11.24
CA LYS A 164 -18.61 12.70 10.99
C LYS A 164 -18.84 12.36 9.51
N GLY A 165 -19.47 11.22 9.25
CA GLY A 165 -19.74 10.71 7.90
C GLY A 165 -18.59 9.91 7.27
N LYS A 166 -17.50 9.64 7.98
CA LYS A 166 -16.40 8.76 7.51
C LYS A 166 -16.36 7.53 8.39
N SER A 167 -16.38 6.36 7.77
CA SER A 167 -16.24 5.06 8.46
C SER A 167 -15.20 4.22 7.75
N PHE A 168 -14.50 3.40 8.51
CA PHE A 168 -13.36 2.60 8.11
C PHE A 168 -13.47 1.20 8.73
N VAL A 169 -13.46 0.17 7.89
CA VAL A 169 -13.65 -1.23 8.28
C VAL A 169 -12.71 -2.12 7.48
N ASP A 170 -12.05 -3.10 8.09
CA ASP A 170 -11.32 -4.15 7.37
C ASP A 170 -12.26 -5.30 6.94
N ILE A 171 -11.97 -5.87 5.77
CA ILE A 171 -12.73 -6.98 5.15
C ILE A 171 -11.81 -8.09 4.63
#